data_AF-A0A0D0C0R6-F1
#
_entry.id   AF-A0A0D0C0R6-F1
#
_cell.length_a   1.000
_cell.length_b   1.000
_cell.length_c   1.000
_cell.angle_alpha   90.00
_cell.angle_beta   90.00
_cell.angle_gamma   90.00
#
_symmetry.space_group_name_H-M   'P 1'
#
loop_
_entity.id
_entity.type
_entity.pdbx_description
1 polymer ?
#
loop_
_entity_poly.entity_id
_entity_poly.type
_entity_poly.pdbx_seq_one_letter_code
_entity_poly.pdbx_strand_id
1 'polypeptide(L)'
;SYTNGLWTGSVPEELKGLTFLEKQCIAHARATKCMFKLELGPTGQYASWGNVCILPHNPGPLLTCLPPPINNLCDEICIILVSSPDAEITLDTLSKTPLLVWRNHIIWALKWLIIYNPLYSDLNVNSIEANAAQYPDHGIPIPLQNII
;
A
#
# COMPACT_ATOMS: atom_id res chain seq x y z
N SER A 1 13.86 1.45 -4.11
CA SER A 1 14.07 0.48 -5.20
C SER A 1 13.55 -0.86 -4.70
N TYR A 2 12.55 -1.49 -5.34
CA TYR A 2 11.93 -2.75 -4.83
C TYR A 2 12.90 -3.91 -4.71
N THR A 3 14.01 -3.81 -5.44
CA THR A 3 15.05 -4.81 -5.49
C THR A 3 16.21 -4.45 -4.57
N ASN A 4 16.15 -3.34 -3.82
CA ASN A 4 17.21 -2.89 -2.91
C ASN A 4 18.63 -2.90 -3.53
N GLY A 5 18.73 -2.64 -4.84
CA GLY A 5 20.01 -2.70 -5.57
C GLY A 5 20.45 -4.10 -5.99
N LEU A 6 19.66 -5.14 -5.70
CA LEU A 6 19.88 -6.54 -6.10
C LEU A 6 19.44 -6.83 -7.54
N TRP A 7 18.86 -5.85 -8.23
CA TRP A 7 18.48 -5.96 -9.63
C TRP A 7 18.96 -4.74 -10.40
N THR A 8 19.73 -4.99 -11.46
CA THR A 8 20.34 -3.98 -12.32
C THR A 8 19.64 -3.86 -13.69
N GLY A 9 18.65 -4.72 -13.97
CA GLY A 9 17.86 -4.72 -15.21
C GLY A 9 16.63 -3.81 -15.19
N SER A 10 15.81 -3.89 -16.24
CA SER A 10 14.49 -3.25 -16.29
C SER A 10 13.58 -3.78 -15.19
N VAL A 11 12.75 -2.92 -14.60
CA VAL A 11 11.78 -3.35 -13.58
C VAL A 11 10.86 -4.44 -14.17
N PRO A 12 10.72 -5.60 -13.52
CA PRO A 12 9.88 -6.69 -14.00
C PRO A 12 8.40 -6.25 -14.05
N GLU A 13 7.62 -6.88 -14.94
CA GLU A 13 6.22 -6.48 -15.16
C GLU A 13 5.37 -6.69 -13.89
N GLU A 14 5.69 -7.67 -13.05
CA GLU A 14 5.01 -7.96 -11.79
C GLU A 14 5.21 -6.87 -10.72
N LEU A 15 6.31 -6.12 -10.79
CA LEU A 15 6.59 -4.99 -9.89
C LEU A 15 6.28 -3.63 -10.51
N LYS A 16 5.93 -3.62 -11.80
CA LYS A 16 5.64 -2.42 -12.56
C LYS A 16 4.19 -2.03 -12.37
N GLY A 17 3.94 -0.73 -12.20
CA GLY A 17 2.58 -0.21 -12.06
C GLY A 17 1.92 -0.46 -10.70
N LEU A 18 2.65 -0.97 -9.71
CA LEU A 18 2.13 -1.08 -8.34
C LEU A 18 1.72 0.30 -7.81
N THR A 19 0.56 0.38 -7.15
CA THR A 19 0.10 1.59 -6.44
C THR A 19 0.95 1.84 -5.20
N PHE A 20 0.80 3.00 -4.54
CA PHE A 20 1.51 3.25 -3.30
C PHE A 20 1.17 2.19 -2.24
N LEU A 21 -0.12 1.88 -2.10
CA LEU A 21 -0.56 0.98 -1.06
C LEU A 21 -0.13 -0.47 -1.32
N GLU A 22 -0.15 -0.91 -2.57
CA GLU A 22 0.40 -2.23 -2.95
C GLU A 22 1.89 -2.34 -2.59
N LYS A 23 2.67 -1.28 -2.79
CA LYS A 23 4.09 -1.25 -2.40
C LYS A 23 4.27 -1.39 -0.90
N GLN A 24 3.40 -0.79 -0.10
CA GLN A 24 3.42 -0.95 1.35
C GLN A 24 3.05 -2.38 1.77
N CYS A 25 2.13 -3.02 1.06
CA CYS A 25 1.74 -4.41 1.32
C CYS A 25 2.89 -5.40 1.09
N ILE A 26 3.80 -5.11 0.15
CA ILE A 26 4.95 -5.98 -0.16
C ILE A 26 6.25 -5.58 0.56
N ALA A 27 6.25 -4.53 1.37
CA ALA A 27 7.47 -4.03 2.00
C ALA A 27 7.72 -4.71 3.37
N HIS A 28 8.93 -5.25 3.58
CA HIS A 28 9.35 -5.76 4.89
C HIS A 28 9.44 -4.67 5.96
N ALA A 29 9.86 -3.47 5.56
CA ALA A 29 9.93 -2.29 6.39
C ALA A 29 9.01 -1.21 5.79
N ARG A 30 8.02 -0.77 6.56
CA ARG A 30 7.02 0.22 6.17
C ARG A 30 7.04 1.40 7.13
N ALA A 31 6.58 2.55 6.64
CA ALA A 31 6.48 3.75 7.46
C ALA A 31 5.34 3.58 8.47
N THR A 32 5.62 3.91 9.74
CA THR A 32 4.68 3.70 10.85
C THR A 32 3.37 4.47 10.70
N LYS A 33 3.41 5.64 10.05
CA LYS A 33 2.22 6.45 9.73
C LYS A 33 2.38 7.10 8.36
N CYS A 34 1.46 6.81 7.44
CA CYS A 34 1.34 7.50 6.16
C CYS A 34 0.12 8.43 6.20
N MET A 35 0.28 9.71 5.85
CA MET A 35 -0.80 10.69 5.85
C MET A 35 -1.07 11.18 4.43
N PHE A 36 -2.29 11.01 3.93
CA PHE A 36 -2.71 11.50 2.61
C PHE A 36 -3.65 12.67 2.76
N LYS A 37 -3.22 13.86 2.32
CA LYS A 37 -4.10 15.00 2.08
C LYS A 37 -4.70 14.89 0.69
N LEU A 38 -6.02 14.83 0.57
CA LEU A 38 -6.70 14.87 -0.73
C LEU A 38 -7.40 16.21 -0.87
N GLU A 39 -7.05 16.97 -1.90
CA GLU A 39 -7.59 18.28 -2.21
C GLU A 39 -8.13 18.33 -3.65
N LEU A 40 -9.29 18.94 -3.85
CA LEU A 40 -9.79 19.24 -5.19
C LEU A 40 -9.12 20.53 -5.68
N GLY A 41 -8.30 20.41 -6.74
CA GLY A 41 -7.69 21.57 -7.38
C GLY A 41 -8.72 22.45 -8.11
N PRO A 42 -8.38 23.71 -8.43
CA PRO A 42 -9.28 24.67 -9.07
C PRO A 42 -9.78 24.24 -10.46
N THR A 43 -9.13 23.27 -11.09
CA THR A 43 -9.51 22.66 -12.38
C THR A 43 -10.36 21.38 -12.23
N GLY A 44 -10.75 21.00 -11.01
CA GLY A 44 -11.49 19.77 -10.72
C GLY A 44 -10.63 18.50 -10.70
N GLN A 45 -9.30 18.62 -10.79
CA GLN A 45 -8.37 17.51 -10.62
C GLN A 45 -8.04 17.33 -9.14
N TYR A 46 -8.12 16.10 -8.64
CA TYR A 46 -7.69 15.78 -7.29
C TYR A 46 -6.16 15.79 -7.20
N ALA A 47 -5.61 16.66 -6.36
CA ALA A 47 -4.22 16.62 -5.95
C ALA A 47 -4.13 15.84 -4.63
N SER A 48 -3.22 14.86 -4.60
CA SER A 48 -2.88 14.18 -3.35
C SER A 48 -1.53 14.70 -2.86
N TRP A 49 -1.49 15.17 -1.62
CA TRP A 49 -0.26 15.58 -0.94
C TRP A 49 -0.03 14.66 0.25
N GLY A 50 1.00 13.81 0.15
CA GLY A 50 1.31 12.83 1.18
C GLY A 50 2.46 13.28 2.05
N ASN A 51 2.29 13.30 3.38
CA ASN A 51 3.41 13.38 4.31
C ASN A 51 3.64 12.00 4.93
N VAL A 52 4.90 11.56 4.97
CA VAL A 52 5.30 10.33 5.66
C VAL A 52 5.97 10.73 6.96
N CYS A 53 5.36 10.34 8.09
CA CYS A 53 5.92 10.59 9.41
C CYS A 53 6.75 9.38 9.84
N ILE A 54 8.07 9.50 9.82
CA ILE A 54 8.99 8.52 10.39
C ILE A 54 9.28 8.94 11.83
N LEU A 55 8.61 8.31 12.80
CA LEU A 55 8.82 8.57 14.22
C LEU A 55 10.19 8.01 14.67
N PRO A 56 10.86 8.62 15.66
CA PRO A 56 12.18 8.18 16.12
C PRO A 56 12.17 6.70 16.55
N HIS A 57 13.17 6.00 16.06
CA HIS A 57 13.24 4.54 15.89
C HIS A 57 13.17 3.74 17.20
N ASN A 58 12.10 2.97 17.38
CA ASN A 58 12.23 1.59 17.83
C ASN A 58 12.03 0.72 16.58
N PRO A 59 13.10 0.35 15.85
CA PRO A 59 12.95 -0.48 14.66
C PRO A 59 12.49 -1.84 15.13
N GLY A 60 11.18 -2.08 15.04
CA GLY A 60 10.62 -3.40 15.28
C GLY A 60 11.24 -4.42 14.31
N PRO A 61 11.13 -5.72 14.63
CA PRO A 61 11.57 -6.76 13.71
C PRO A 61 10.93 -6.56 12.33
N LEU A 62 11.69 -6.83 11.27
CA LEU A 62 11.14 -6.84 9.91
C LEU A 62 9.93 -7.77 9.85
N LEU A 63 8.91 -7.38 9.09
CA LEU A 63 7.72 -8.18 8.94
C LEU A 63 8.09 -9.50 8.26
N THR A 64 7.89 -10.62 8.95
CA THR A 64 8.10 -11.97 8.41
C THR A 64 6.86 -12.51 7.69
N CYS A 65 5.72 -11.84 7.85
CA CYS A 65 4.45 -12.22 7.23
C CYS A 65 3.98 -11.10 6.31
N LEU A 66 3.94 -11.38 5.00
CA LEU A 66 3.46 -10.47 3.96
C LEU A 66 2.36 -11.15 3.12
N PRO A 67 1.38 -10.41 2.57
CA PRO A 67 1.05 -9.04 2.96
C PRO A 67 0.64 -8.96 4.44
N PRO A 68 0.73 -7.77 5.07
CA PRO A 68 0.29 -7.62 6.45
C PRO A 68 -1.20 -7.93 6.57
N PRO A 69 -1.70 -8.33 7.75
CA PRO A 69 -3.13 -8.41 8.00
C PRO A 69 -3.79 -7.05 7.74
N ILE A 70 -5.01 -7.04 7.21
CA ILE A 70 -5.70 -5.79 6.84
C ILE A 70 -5.87 -4.83 8.02
N ASN A 71 -6.04 -5.38 9.23
CA ASN A 71 -6.16 -4.60 10.47
C ASN A 71 -4.87 -3.80 10.77
N ASN A 72 -3.71 -4.44 10.65
CA ASN A 72 -2.40 -3.79 10.85
C ASN A 72 -2.11 -2.77 9.74
N LEU A 73 -2.66 -2.97 8.55
CA LEU A 73 -2.56 -2.00 7.46
C LEU A 73 -3.34 -0.73 7.77
N CYS A 74 -4.57 -0.88 8.26
CA CYS A 74 -5.44 0.23 8.64
C CYS A 74 -4.84 1.08 9.76
N ASP A 75 -4.20 0.46 10.75
CA ASP A 75 -3.61 1.20 11.87
C ASP A 75 -2.46 2.14 11.43
N GLU A 76 -1.75 1.83 10.35
CA GLU A 76 -0.60 2.62 9.91
C GLU A 76 -0.92 3.68 8.85
N ILE A 77 -2.14 3.68 8.31
CA ILE A 77 -2.54 4.60 7.25
C ILE A 77 -3.58 5.56 7.80
N CYS A 78 -3.24 6.84 7.81
CA CYS A 78 -4.15 7.93 8.11
C CYS A 78 -4.49 8.67 6.81
N ILE A 79 -5.76 8.87 6.54
CA ILE A 79 -6.22 9.61 5.36
C ILE A 79 -6.89 10.87 5.88
N ILE A 80 -6.41 12.03 5.45
CA ILE A 80 -7.00 13.33 5.76
C ILE A 80 -7.62 13.88 4.48
N LEU A 81 -8.93 13.79 4.37
CA LEU A 81 -9.66 14.34 3.24
C LEU A 81 -9.92 15.82 3.52
N VAL A 82 -9.26 16.71 2.78
CA VAL A 82 -9.51 18.15 2.85
C VAL A 82 -10.39 18.50 1.67
N SER A 83 -11.66 18.16 1.81
CA SER A 83 -12.71 18.59 0.90
C SER A 83 -13.21 19.98 1.31
N SER A 84 -13.73 20.76 0.35
CA SER A 84 -14.64 21.86 0.69
C SER A 84 -15.79 21.32 1.54
N PRO A 85 -16.36 22.09 2.47
CA PRO A 85 -17.37 21.61 3.42
C PRO A 85 -18.61 20.95 2.77
N ASP A 86 -18.84 21.17 1.48
CA ASP A 86 -19.99 20.66 0.71
C ASP A 86 -19.67 19.49 -0.23
N ALA A 87 -18.43 18.99 -0.29
CA ALA A 87 -18.05 17.95 -1.26
C ALA A 87 -18.09 16.55 -0.63
N GLU A 88 -19.13 15.79 -1.01
CA GLU A 88 -19.31 14.39 -0.61
C GLU A 88 -18.20 13.48 -1.14
N ILE A 89 -17.65 12.66 -0.26
CA ILE A 89 -16.60 11.70 -0.59
C ILE A 89 -17.26 10.48 -1.22
N THR A 90 -17.23 10.40 -2.55
CA THR A 90 -17.75 9.26 -3.30
C THR A 90 -16.70 8.17 -3.51
N LEU A 91 -17.15 6.92 -3.73
CA LEU A 91 -16.27 5.80 -4.05
C LEU A 91 -15.43 6.06 -5.32
N ASP A 92 -15.98 6.78 -6.29
CA ASP A 92 -15.29 7.23 -7.51
C ASP A 92 -14.16 8.24 -7.26
N THR A 93 -14.26 9.01 -6.18
CA THR A 93 -13.21 9.93 -5.77
C THR A 93 -12.06 9.15 -5.18
N LEU A 94 -12.37 8.17 -4.33
CA LEU A 94 -11.38 7.33 -3.69
C LEU A 94 -10.70 6.37 -4.67
N SER A 95 -11.39 5.91 -5.73
CA SER A 95 -10.80 5.02 -6.74
C SER A 95 -9.65 5.66 -7.54
N LYS A 96 -9.61 7.00 -7.60
CA LYS A 96 -8.56 7.78 -8.27
C LYS A 96 -7.34 8.05 -7.37
N THR A 97 -7.36 7.58 -6.13
CA THR A 97 -6.31 7.83 -5.14
C THR A 97 -5.25 6.72 -5.19
N PRO A 98 -4.02 6.98 -4.71
CA PRO A 98 -2.96 5.96 -4.64
C PRO A 98 -3.22 4.86 -3.58
N LEU A 99 -4.42 4.85 -2.96
CA LEU A 99 -4.87 3.91 -1.93
C LEU A 99 -5.53 2.66 -2.50
N LEU A 100 -5.65 2.57 -3.83
CA LEU A 100 -6.27 1.43 -4.46
C LEU A 100 -5.33 0.22 -4.47
N VAL A 101 -5.88 -0.97 -4.24
CA VAL A 101 -5.11 -2.20 -4.09
C VAL A 101 -5.74 -3.32 -4.89
N TRP A 102 -4.92 -4.04 -5.65
CA TRP A 102 -5.31 -5.23 -6.38
C TRP A 102 -4.65 -6.45 -5.73
N ARG A 103 -5.49 -7.34 -5.20
CA ARG A 103 -5.02 -8.57 -4.54
C ARG A 103 -4.09 -9.39 -5.43
N ASN A 104 -4.42 -9.52 -6.70
CA ASN A 104 -3.61 -10.29 -7.65
C ASN A 104 -2.23 -9.68 -7.86
N HIS A 105 -2.12 -8.36 -7.96
CA HIS A 105 -0.83 -7.68 -8.12
C HIS A 105 0.07 -7.89 -6.91
N ILE A 106 -0.47 -7.83 -5.69
CA ILE A 106 0.29 -8.13 -4.47
C ILE A 106 0.83 -9.57 -4.51
N ILE A 107 -0.02 -10.54 -4.83
CA ILE A 107 0.36 -11.95 -4.85
C ILE A 107 1.44 -12.20 -5.91
N TRP A 108 1.27 -11.66 -7.13
CA TRP A 108 2.25 -11.80 -8.21
C TRP A 108 3.58 -11.14 -7.85
N ALA A 109 3.55 -9.94 -7.31
CA ALA A 109 4.74 -9.23 -6.84
C ALA A 109 5.50 -10.02 -5.76
N LEU A 110 4.80 -10.57 -4.75
CA LEU A 110 5.42 -11.37 -3.70
C LEU A 110 5.98 -12.69 -4.21
N LYS A 111 5.26 -13.41 -5.09
CA LYS A 111 5.76 -14.64 -5.71
C LYS A 111 7.02 -14.37 -6.53
N TRP A 112 7.06 -13.26 -7.27
CA TRP A 112 8.25 -12.83 -7.98
C TRP A 112 9.41 -12.51 -7.02
N LEU A 113 9.13 -11.75 -5.96
CA LEU A 113 10.14 -11.37 -4.97
C LEU A 113 10.74 -12.57 -4.24
N ILE A 114 9.96 -13.60 -3.88
CA ILE A 114 10.48 -14.82 -3.26
C ILE A 114 11.54 -15.49 -4.15
N ILE A 115 11.33 -15.50 -5.47
CA ILE A 115 12.21 -16.18 -6.41
C ILE A 115 13.50 -15.38 -6.65
N TYR A 116 13.39 -14.06 -6.78
CA TYR A 116 14.49 -13.21 -7.27
C TYR A 116 15.14 -12.34 -6.20
N ASN A 117 14.52 -12.19 -5.03
CA ASN A 117 15.04 -11.37 -3.95
C ASN A 117 15.32 -12.24 -2.70
N PRO A 118 16.59 -12.51 -2.37
CA PRO A 118 16.96 -13.27 -1.18
C PRO A 118 16.39 -12.73 0.14
N LEU A 119 16.03 -11.45 0.21
CA LEU A 119 15.41 -10.88 1.41
C LEU A 119 13.98 -11.40 1.66
N TYR A 120 13.35 -11.97 0.63
CA TYR A 120 11.98 -12.49 0.64
C TYR A 120 11.94 -14.03 0.66
N SER A 121 13.09 -14.71 0.72
CA SER A 121 13.18 -16.18 0.64
C SER A 121 12.44 -16.90 1.77
N ASP A 122 12.32 -16.24 2.92
CA ASP A 122 11.78 -16.82 4.14
C ASP A 122 10.24 -16.75 4.19
N LEU A 123 9.61 -16.12 3.21
CA LEU A 123 8.16 -15.96 3.15
C LEU A 123 7.47 -17.25 2.75
N ASN A 124 6.43 -17.60 3.49
CA ASN A 124 5.62 -18.77 3.19
C ASN A 124 4.48 -18.43 2.21
N VAL A 125 4.42 -19.12 1.07
CA VAL A 125 3.40 -18.90 0.03
C VAL A 125 1.97 -19.10 0.55
N ASN A 126 1.73 -20.08 1.41
CA ASN A 126 0.40 -20.32 1.98
C ASN A 126 -0.03 -19.16 2.89
N SER A 127 0.91 -18.60 3.66
CA SER A 127 0.64 -17.41 4.48
C SER A 127 0.34 -16.17 3.65
N ILE A 128 1.00 -16.02 2.49
CA ILE A 128 0.73 -14.95 1.54
C ILE A 128 -0.71 -15.05 1.02
N GLU A 129 -1.12 -16.22 0.55
CA GLU A 129 -2.45 -16.42 -0.01
C GLU A 129 -3.55 -16.24 1.06
N ALA A 130 -3.32 -16.76 2.27
CA ALA A 130 -4.24 -16.59 3.40
C ALA A 130 -4.40 -15.13 3.82
N ASN A 131 -3.31 -14.36 3.89
CA ASN A 131 -3.36 -12.94 4.25
C ASN A 131 -3.95 -12.11 3.10
N ALA A 132 -3.57 -12.39 1.86
CA ALA A 132 -4.07 -11.71 0.68
C ALA A 132 -5.58 -11.92 0.49
N ALA A 133 -6.15 -13.04 0.95
CA ALA A 133 -7.59 -13.28 0.90
C ALA A 133 -8.42 -12.24 1.68
N GLN A 134 -7.83 -11.55 2.67
CA GLN A 134 -8.48 -10.48 3.43
C GLN A 134 -8.62 -9.18 2.63
N TYR A 135 -7.85 -9.04 1.54
CA TYR A 135 -7.86 -7.84 0.70
C TYR A 135 -8.95 -7.92 -0.38
N PRO A 136 -9.51 -6.78 -0.78
CA PRO A 136 -10.44 -6.72 -1.91
C PRO A 136 -9.72 -7.13 -3.21
N ASP A 137 -10.46 -7.73 -4.15
CA ASP A 137 -9.96 -8.03 -5.49
C ASP A 137 -9.42 -6.78 -6.20
N HIS A 138 -10.22 -5.71 -6.14
CA HIS A 138 -9.89 -4.40 -6.67
C HIS A 138 -10.64 -3.36 -5.82
N GLY A 139 -9.93 -2.60 -4.99
CA GLY A 139 -10.57 -1.57 -4.19
C GLY A 139 -9.68 -1.02 -3.09
N ILE A 140 -10.30 -0.37 -2.11
CA ILE A 140 -9.61 0.20 -0.96
C ILE A 140 -9.76 -0.77 0.22
N PRO A 141 -8.65 -1.25 0.81
CA PRO A 141 -8.68 -2.19 1.92
C PRO A 141 -8.99 -1.53 3.28
N ILE A 142 -9.23 -0.22 3.31
CA ILE A 142 -9.48 0.55 4.53
C ILE A 142 -10.99 0.78 4.66
N PRO A 143 -11.62 0.48 5.82
CA PRO A 143 -13.03 0.74 6.02
C PRO A 143 -13.32 2.24 5.94
N LEU A 144 -14.35 2.63 5.17
CA LEU A 144 -14.75 4.02 4.94
C LEU A 144 -15.11 4.77 6.25
N GLN A 145 -15.50 4.04 7.29
CA GLN A 145 -15.80 4.59 8.63
C GLN A 145 -14.58 5.22 9.32
N ASN A 146 -13.36 4.84 8.93
CA ASN A 146 -12.11 5.43 9.43
C ASN A 146 -11.67 6.65 8.60
N ILE A 147 -12.43 7.00 7.56
CA ILE A 147 -12.10 8.03 6.57
C ILE A 147 -13.07 9.22 6.68
N ILE A 148 -14.25 9.02 7.29
CA ILE A 148 -15.31 10.01 7.50
C ILE A 148 -15.34 10.45 8.97
#